data_AF-A0A7W1V3A0-F1
#
_entry.id   AF-A0A7W1V3A0-F1
#
_cell.length_a   1.000
_cell.length_b   1.000
_cell.length_c   1.000
_cell.angle_alpha   90.00
_cell.angle_beta   90.00
_cell.angle_gamma   90.00
#
_symmetry.space_group_name_H-M   'P 1'
#
loop_
_entity.id
_entity.type
_entity.pdbx_description
1 polymer ?
#
loop_
_entity_poly.entity_id
_entity_poly.type
_entity_poly.pdbx_seq_one_letter_code
_entity_poly.pdbx_strand_id
1 'polypeptide(L)'
;MALRPSSDTTTERDDPALDTDVRPEGHASQAAPDASAWSGRGGAAPALKPVEFSRWIWRQLTSMRTALILLLLLAIAAIPGSIVPQERVDPSAVFLFKDDHPRLAPLFERIGMFDVYSSIWFSAIYLLLMVSLLGCIVPRLRVYARAVRRLPPKAPRHLSRLTAYDTWTTDEPVDVAAERARSLLRSARCRVRVLDEAPGGDVVVSAEKGYLREAGNLLFHCAVVAVLVGVAVTGLLGFKGSASVIAGQGFSNTVIQYDEFTPGASFDEAALSPFNFTVDDFDVRWEREGAGRGTPIEFDANLSVTDEPGATPREYDLRVNHPLKVDGTSVFLVGHGYAPRVTVRDGNGNVAFSGPVVFLPQDGSFVSYGVVK
;
A
#
# COMPACT_ATOMS: atom_id res chain seq x y z
N MET A 1 28.64 -5.05 -45.43
CA MET A 1 29.22 -6.05 -46.34
C MET A 1 28.41 -7.33 -46.15
N ALA A 2 27.77 -7.81 -47.22
CA ALA A 2 26.74 -8.84 -47.19
C ALA A 2 27.22 -10.16 -47.85
N LEU A 3 26.48 -11.24 -47.57
CA LEU A 3 26.43 -12.58 -48.20
C LEU A 3 27.51 -13.58 -47.73
N ARG A 4 27.26 -14.87 -47.48
CA ARG A 4 26.09 -15.76 -47.30
C ARG A 4 26.63 -17.13 -46.74
N PRO A 5 25.78 -18.08 -46.33
CA PRO A 5 26.11 -19.22 -45.43
C PRO A 5 26.44 -20.53 -46.17
N SER A 6 26.90 -21.54 -45.42
CA SER A 6 26.83 -22.95 -45.82
C SER A 6 26.59 -23.88 -44.62
N SER A 7 25.76 -24.88 -44.89
CA SER A 7 25.08 -25.85 -44.05
C SER A 7 25.91 -27.04 -43.57
N ASP A 8 25.38 -27.66 -42.51
CA ASP A 8 25.52 -29.03 -42.00
C ASP A 8 26.33 -30.06 -42.80
N THR A 9 27.19 -30.78 -42.08
CA THR A 9 27.37 -32.22 -42.30
C THR A 9 27.66 -32.91 -40.97
N THR A 10 26.68 -33.68 -40.52
CA THR A 10 26.74 -34.67 -39.45
C THR A 10 27.78 -35.73 -39.80
N THR A 11 28.78 -35.93 -38.94
CA THR A 11 29.59 -37.15 -38.93
C THR A 11 29.63 -37.69 -37.52
N GLU A 12 28.85 -38.75 -37.35
CA GLU A 12 28.84 -39.72 -36.27
C GLU A 12 30.27 -40.28 -36.11
N ARG A 13 30.84 -40.13 -34.91
CA ARG A 13 32.08 -40.80 -34.51
C ARG A 13 31.81 -41.59 -33.24
N ASP A 14 32.07 -42.88 -33.36
CA ASP A 14 32.10 -43.88 -32.30
C ASP A 14 33.06 -43.46 -31.17
N ASP A 15 32.54 -43.38 -29.95
CA ASP A 15 33.33 -43.26 -28.72
C ASP A 15 33.81 -44.64 -28.26
N PRO A 16 35.12 -44.92 -28.18
CA PRO A 16 35.62 -46.08 -27.47
C PRO A 16 35.60 -45.80 -25.96
N ALA A 17 35.08 -46.76 -25.20
CA ALA A 17 35.06 -46.76 -23.75
C ALA A 17 36.44 -46.43 -23.14
N LEU A 18 36.51 -45.30 -22.44
CA LEU A 18 37.65 -44.91 -21.62
C LEU A 18 37.46 -45.45 -20.21
N ASP A 19 38.19 -46.54 -19.95
CA ASP A 19 38.53 -47.06 -18.63
C ASP A 19 39.41 -46.02 -17.91
N THR A 20 38.87 -45.40 -16.86
CA THR A 20 39.62 -44.47 -16.01
C THR A 20 39.50 -44.89 -14.55
N ASP A 21 40.21 -45.96 -14.16
CA ASP A 21 40.62 -46.16 -12.79
C ASP A 21 42.01 -45.52 -12.57
N VAL A 22 42.00 -44.22 -12.30
CA VAL A 22 43.15 -43.48 -11.78
C VAL A 22 42.69 -42.73 -10.53
N ARG A 23 42.80 -43.40 -9.38
CA ARG A 23 42.72 -42.77 -8.06
C ARG A 23 44.02 -41.99 -7.80
N PRO A 24 43.97 -40.69 -7.45
CA PRO A 24 45.16 -40.00 -6.97
C PRO A 24 45.48 -40.47 -5.54
N GLU A 25 46.68 -41.05 -5.37
CA GLU A 25 47.29 -41.36 -4.09
C GLU A 25 47.56 -40.06 -3.32
N GLY A 26 46.92 -39.88 -2.16
CA GLY A 26 47.17 -38.69 -1.35
C GLY A 26 46.12 -38.33 -0.31
N HIS A 27 45.55 -39.31 0.40
CA HIS A 27 44.80 -39.02 1.63
C HIS A 27 45.30 -39.91 2.76
N ALA A 28 46.13 -39.32 3.63
CA ALA A 28 46.44 -39.86 4.95
C ALA A 28 45.13 -40.26 5.64
N SER A 29 45.06 -41.48 6.18
CA SER A 29 43.91 -41.96 6.92
C SER A 29 43.71 -41.10 8.17
N GLN A 30 42.85 -40.09 8.08
CA GLN A 30 42.25 -39.50 9.26
C GLN A 30 41.25 -40.52 9.79
N ALA A 31 41.57 -41.08 10.95
CA ALA A 31 40.65 -41.92 11.70
C ALA A 31 39.29 -41.20 11.78
N ALA A 32 38.23 -41.91 11.39
CA ALA A 32 36.87 -41.41 11.51
C ALA A 32 36.65 -40.95 12.95
N PRO A 33 36.15 -39.73 13.20
CA PRO A 33 35.88 -39.29 14.55
C PRO A 33 34.85 -40.24 15.16
N ASP A 34 35.17 -40.74 16.35
CA ASP A 34 34.35 -41.63 17.15
C ASP A 34 32.90 -41.12 17.23
N ALA A 35 31.96 -41.90 16.68
CA ALA A 35 30.54 -41.61 16.66
C ALA A 35 29.92 -41.58 18.08
N SER A 36 30.65 -42.02 19.11
CA SER A 36 30.20 -41.94 20.51
C SER A 36 30.29 -40.53 21.12
N ALA A 37 31.05 -39.61 20.51
CA ALA A 37 31.25 -38.25 21.01
C ALA A 37 30.03 -37.31 20.82
N TRP A 38 29.03 -37.72 20.05
CA TRP A 38 27.80 -36.96 19.80
C TRP A 38 26.64 -37.31 20.75
N SER A 39 26.86 -38.22 21.70
CA SER A 39 25.85 -38.64 22.68
C SER A 39 25.72 -37.73 23.90
N GLY A 40 26.49 -36.63 23.96
CA GLY A 40 26.62 -35.81 25.17
C GLY A 40 26.37 -34.32 24.96
N ARG A 41 25.22 -33.92 24.38
CA ARG A 41 24.67 -32.55 24.53
C ARG A 41 23.20 -32.42 24.08
N GLY A 42 22.34 -33.32 24.55
CA GLY A 42 20.88 -33.16 24.51
C GLY A 42 20.37 -32.14 25.54
N GLY A 43 21.05 -31.01 25.72
CA GLY A 43 20.56 -29.94 26.56
C GLY A 43 19.46 -29.20 25.82
N ALA A 44 18.23 -29.23 26.35
CA ALA A 44 17.15 -28.37 25.88
C ALA A 44 17.69 -26.94 25.74
N ALA A 45 17.42 -26.28 24.60
CA ALA A 45 17.88 -24.93 24.37
C ALA A 45 17.47 -24.05 25.58
N PRO A 46 18.40 -23.29 26.18
CA PRO A 46 18.11 -22.52 27.38
C PRO A 46 16.93 -21.57 27.11
N ALA A 47 16.03 -21.45 28.08
CA ALA A 47 14.89 -20.54 27.99
C ALA A 47 15.39 -19.12 27.67
N LEU A 48 14.83 -18.52 26.61
CA LEU A 48 15.24 -17.19 26.16
C LEU A 48 15.02 -16.18 27.30
N LYS A 49 16.07 -15.44 27.65
CA LYS A 49 15.92 -14.29 28.54
C LYS A 49 15.03 -13.24 27.86
N PRO A 50 14.34 -12.35 28.59
CA PRO A 50 13.43 -11.36 28.00
C PRO A 50 14.06 -10.54 26.85
N VAL A 51 15.33 -10.15 26.99
CA VAL A 51 16.07 -9.42 25.95
C VAL A 51 16.33 -10.26 24.70
N GLU A 52 16.64 -11.55 24.88
CA GLU A 52 16.88 -12.49 23.79
C GLU A 52 15.59 -12.79 23.04
N PHE A 53 14.48 -12.92 23.78
CA PHE A 53 13.14 -13.08 23.22
C PHE A 53 12.72 -11.85 22.40
N SER A 54 12.87 -10.64 22.93
CA SER A 54 12.57 -9.40 22.18
C SER A 54 13.42 -9.25 20.92
N ARG A 55 14.71 -9.61 20.99
CA ARG A 55 15.60 -9.61 19.81
C ARG A 55 15.18 -10.66 18.78
N TRP A 56 14.74 -11.83 19.24
CA TRP A 56 14.22 -12.88 18.37
C TRP A 56 12.93 -12.45 17.66
N ILE A 57 11.96 -11.86 18.39
CA ILE A 57 10.74 -11.28 17.81
C ILE A 57 11.12 -10.22 16.77
N TRP A 58 12.01 -9.29 17.11
CA TRP A 58 12.42 -8.24 16.18
C TRP A 58 13.03 -8.83 14.90
N ARG A 59 13.90 -9.83 15.01
CA ARG A 59 14.48 -10.52 13.85
C ARG A 59 13.41 -11.23 13.01
N GLN A 60 12.38 -11.80 13.64
CA GLN A 60 11.29 -12.43 12.93
C GLN A 60 10.41 -11.41 12.19
N LEU A 61 10.04 -10.31 12.85
CA LEU A 61 9.25 -9.23 12.26
C LEU A 61 9.97 -8.53 11.11
N THR A 62 11.30 -8.38 11.21
CA THR A 62 12.12 -7.72 10.18
C THR A 62 12.60 -8.65 9.06
N SER A 63 12.10 -9.89 8.99
CA SER A 63 12.45 -10.81 7.91
C SER A 63 11.57 -10.62 6.67
N MET A 64 12.15 -10.73 5.47
CA MET A 64 11.41 -10.66 4.20
C MET A 64 10.31 -11.71 4.11
N ARG A 65 10.56 -12.92 4.66
CA ARG A 65 9.57 -14.00 4.71
C ARG A 65 8.32 -13.57 5.48
N THR A 66 8.50 -12.97 6.66
CA THR A 66 7.37 -12.49 7.46
C THR A 66 6.59 -11.41 6.74
N ALA A 67 7.28 -10.46 6.07
CA ALA A 67 6.60 -9.42 5.28
C ALA A 67 5.71 -10.01 4.18
N LEU A 68 6.19 -11.02 3.45
CA LEU A 68 5.39 -11.70 2.41
C LEU A 68 4.19 -12.46 2.99
N ILE A 69 4.36 -13.12 4.14
CA ILE A 69 3.26 -13.80 4.84
C ILE A 69 2.22 -12.79 5.32
N LEU A 70 2.66 -11.67 5.92
CA LEU A 70 1.75 -10.61 6.38
C LEU A 70 0.99 -9.96 5.22
N LEU A 71 1.64 -9.78 4.06
CA LEU A 71 0.98 -9.32 2.86
C LEU A 71 -0.11 -10.29 2.39
N LEU A 72 0.18 -11.60 2.38
CA LEU A 72 -0.81 -12.64 2.06
C LEU A 72 -1.96 -12.67 3.07
N LEU A 73 -1.65 -12.58 4.37
CA LEU A 73 -2.65 -12.53 5.42
C LEU A 73 -3.54 -11.30 5.30
N LEU A 74 -2.98 -10.13 4.97
CA LEU A 74 -3.75 -8.92 4.72
C LEU A 74 -4.71 -9.09 3.53
N ALA A 75 -4.25 -9.74 2.45
CA ALA A 75 -5.10 -10.03 1.30
C ALA A 75 -6.26 -10.95 1.66
N ILE A 76 -6.02 -12.03 2.41
CA ILE A 76 -7.07 -12.94 2.89
C ILE A 76 -8.02 -12.21 3.85
N ALA A 77 -7.47 -11.41 4.76
CA ALA A 77 -8.21 -10.62 5.73
C ALA A 77 -9.14 -9.58 5.10
N ALA A 78 -8.84 -9.12 3.88
CA ALA A 78 -9.67 -8.16 3.16
C ALA A 78 -10.90 -8.81 2.49
N ILE A 79 -10.87 -10.13 2.21
CA ILE A 79 -11.96 -10.83 1.51
C ILE A 79 -13.30 -10.69 2.23
N PRO A 80 -13.42 -10.94 3.55
CA PRO A 80 -14.70 -10.85 4.22
C PRO A 80 -15.30 -9.44 4.19
N GLY A 81 -14.45 -8.39 4.23
CA GLY A 81 -14.90 -6.99 4.15
C GLY A 81 -15.52 -6.63 2.80
N SER A 82 -15.30 -7.41 1.75
CA SER A 82 -15.92 -7.24 0.43
C SER A 82 -17.19 -8.08 0.22
N ILE A 83 -17.45 -9.06 1.09
CA ILE A 83 -18.59 -9.99 0.97
C ILE A 83 -19.68 -9.64 1.98
N VAL A 84 -19.29 -9.32 3.22
CA VAL A 84 -20.22 -8.98 4.29
C VAL A 84 -20.53 -7.48 4.24
N PRO A 85 -21.80 -7.06 4.35
CA PRO A 85 -22.15 -5.65 4.44
C PRO A 85 -21.32 -4.93 5.52
N GLN A 86 -20.80 -3.74 5.21
CA GLN A 86 -20.00 -2.96 6.14
C GLN A 86 -20.83 -1.78 6.64
N GLU A 87 -20.88 -1.58 7.96
CA GLU A 87 -21.73 -0.57 8.60
C GLU A 87 -21.46 0.81 8.01
N ARG A 88 -20.17 1.19 7.89
CA ARG A 88 -19.73 2.49 7.35
C ARG A 88 -19.95 2.72 5.84
N VAL A 89 -20.47 1.71 5.13
CA VAL A 89 -20.74 1.77 3.69
C VAL A 89 -22.23 1.70 3.44
N ASP A 90 -22.92 0.77 4.09
CA ASP A 90 -24.36 0.60 3.99
C ASP A 90 -24.94 0.06 5.32
N PRO A 91 -25.34 0.98 6.23
CA PRO A 91 -25.98 0.61 7.50
C PRO A 91 -27.29 -0.16 7.29
N SER A 92 -28.02 0.13 6.21
CA SER A 92 -29.30 -0.49 5.92
C SER A 92 -29.12 -1.97 5.56
N ALA A 93 -28.14 -2.28 4.73
CA ALA A 93 -27.80 -3.68 4.41
C ALA A 93 -27.31 -4.45 5.64
N VAL A 94 -26.59 -3.80 6.56
CA VAL A 94 -26.20 -4.43 7.83
C VAL A 94 -27.44 -4.69 8.71
N PHE A 95 -28.35 -3.74 8.82
CA PHE A 95 -29.61 -3.92 9.56
C PHE A 95 -30.42 -5.11 9.03
N LEU A 96 -30.62 -5.20 7.71
CA LEU A 96 -31.31 -6.32 7.07
C LEU A 96 -30.60 -7.65 7.33
N PHE A 97 -29.27 -7.68 7.20
CA PHE A 97 -28.50 -8.89 7.48
C PHE A 97 -28.72 -9.40 8.91
N LYS A 98 -28.78 -8.48 9.88
CA LYS A 98 -29.02 -8.82 11.29
C LYS A 98 -30.42 -9.37 11.52
N ASP A 99 -31.43 -8.82 10.84
CA ASP A 99 -32.80 -9.30 10.89
C ASP A 99 -32.95 -10.70 10.25
N ASP A 100 -32.36 -10.90 9.06
CA ASP A 100 -32.39 -12.16 8.32
C ASP A 100 -31.59 -13.28 9.02
N HIS A 101 -30.52 -12.94 9.75
CA HIS A 101 -29.58 -13.90 10.33
C HIS A 101 -29.40 -13.74 11.86
N PRO A 102 -30.46 -13.88 12.67
CA PRO A 102 -30.43 -13.53 14.10
C PRO A 102 -29.49 -14.41 14.95
N ARG A 103 -29.11 -15.59 14.45
CA ARG A 103 -28.13 -16.48 15.11
C ARG A 103 -26.68 -16.20 14.74
N LEU A 104 -26.44 -15.70 13.52
CA LEU A 104 -25.09 -15.46 12.98
C LEU A 104 -24.60 -14.05 13.31
N ALA A 105 -25.52 -13.07 13.28
CA ALA A 105 -25.22 -11.67 13.53
C ALA A 105 -24.45 -11.41 14.84
N PRO A 106 -24.82 -12.00 16.00
CA PRO A 106 -24.07 -11.78 17.24
C PRO A 106 -22.63 -12.31 17.19
N LEU A 107 -22.36 -13.37 16.40
CA LEU A 107 -21.00 -13.85 16.20
C LEU A 107 -20.21 -12.84 15.38
N PHE A 108 -20.79 -12.38 14.27
CA PHE A 108 -20.17 -11.43 13.34
C PHE A 108 -19.86 -10.10 14.03
N GLU A 109 -20.73 -9.61 14.90
CA GLU A 109 -20.46 -8.42 15.73
C GLU A 109 -19.27 -8.64 16.66
N ARG A 110 -19.20 -9.77 17.36
CA ARG A 110 -18.10 -10.07 18.30
C ARG A 110 -16.73 -10.12 17.63
N ILE A 111 -16.66 -10.66 16.41
CA ILE A 111 -15.41 -10.71 15.64
C ILE A 111 -15.20 -9.48 14.74
N GLY A 112 -16.14 -8.54 14.70
CA GLY A 112 -16.02 -7.29 13.95
C GLY A 112 -16.16 -7.44 12.42
N MET A 113 -17.05 -8.30 11.95
CA MET A 113 -17.26 -8.57 10.51
C MET A 113 -18.07 -7.49 9.77
N PHE A 114 -18.88 -6.70 10.49
CA PHE A 114 -19.54 -5.53 9.91
C PHE A 114 -18.62 -4.30 9.87
N ASP A 115 -17.44 -4.40 10.49
CA ASP A 115 -16.44 -3.34 10.61
C ASP A 115 -15.02 -3.88 10.44
N VAL A 116 -14.81 -4.70 9.40
CA VAL A 116 -13.58 -5.49 9.20
C VAL A 116 -12.34 -4.60 9.26
N TYR A 117 -12.37 -3.46 8.57
CA TYR A 117 -11.23 -2.56 8.43
C TYR A 117 -10.83 -1.84 9.72
N SER A 118 -11.72 -1.76 10.72
CA SER A 118 -11.41 -1.22 12.06
C SER A 118 -11.31 -2.30 13.13
N SER A 119 -11.49 -3.56 12.77
CA SER A 119 -11.41 -4.68 13.71
C SER A 119 -10.01 -4.82 14.31
N ILE A 120 -9.93 -5.38 15.53
CA ILE A 120 -8.67 -5.57 16.25
C ILE A 120 -7.72 -6.49 15.45
N TRP A 121 -8.24 -7.54 14.83
CA TRP A 121 -7.44 -8.52 14.10
C TRP A 121 -6.91 -7.96 12.77
N PHE A 122 -7.72 -7.22 12.02
CA PHE A 122 -7.26 -6.57 10.79
C PHE A 122 -6.19 -5.50 11.10
N SER A 123 -6.46 -4.68 12.13
CA SER A 123 -5.53 -3.66 12.61
C SER A 123 -4.20 -4.27 13.10
N ALA A 124 -4.24 -5.43 13.76
CA ALA A 124 -3.03 -6.14 14.18
C ALA A 124 -2.17 -6.58 12.98
N ILE A 125 -2.78 -7.15 11.93
CA ILE A 125 -2.07 -7.54 10.70
C ILE A 125 -1.43 -6.30 10.06
N TYR A 126 -2.20 -5.22 9.93
CA TYR A 126 -1.73 -3.95 9.40
C TYR A 126 -0.54 -3.37 10.19
N LEU A 127 -0.63 -3.32 11.52
CA LEU A 127 0.43 -2.82 12.39
C LEU A 127 1.70 -3.68 12.31
N LEU A 128 1.54 -5.01 12.29
CA LEU A 128 2.66 -5.94 12.10
C LEU A 128 3.32 -5.74 10.73
N LEU A 129 2.54 -5.54 9.67
CA LEU A 129 3.04 -5.26 8.33
C LEU A 129 3.82 -3.93 8.30
N MET A 130 3.28 -2.88 8.92
CA MET A 130 3.95 -1.58 9.05
C MET A 130 5.29 -1.71 9.80
N VAL A 131 5.30 -2.36 10.96
CA VAL A 131 6.52 -2.57 11.75
C VAL A 131 7.54 -3.41 10.98
N SER A 132 7.09 -4.46 10.28
CA SER A 132 7.94 -5.30 9.42
C SER A 132 8.58 -4.49 8.30
N LEU A 133 7.79 -3.66 7.61
CA LEU A 133 8.22 -2.80 6.52
C LEU A 133 9.25 -1.76 7.00
N LEU A 134 8.98 -1.09 8.11
CA LEU A 134 9.91 -0.16 8.77
C LEU A 134 11.20 -0.86 9.19
N GLY A 135 11.10 -2.05 9.77
CA GLY A 135 12.22 -2.86 10.18
C GLY A 135 13.11 -3.31 9.02
N CYS A 136 12.53 -3.54 7.84
CA CYS A 136 13.28 -3.86 6.62
C CYS A 136 13.92 -2.62 5.98
N ILE A 137 13.20 -1.48 5.95
CA ILE A 137 13.62 -0.29 5.21
C ILE A 137 14.72 0.50 5.91
N VAL A 138 14.66 0.64 7.24
CA VAL A 138 15.59 1.49 8.02
C VAL A 138 17.04 1.02 7.91
N PRO A 139 17.38 -0.28 8.10
CA PRO A 139 18.75 -0.75 7.93
C PRO A 139 19.23 -0.59 6.49
N ARG A 140 18.35 -0.83 5.51
CA ARG A 140 18.65 -0.72 4.09
C ARG A 140 18.96 0.72 3.67
N LEU A 141 18.18 1.69 4.18
CA LEU A 141 18.46 3.12 4.04
C LEU A 141 19.85 3.48 4.54
N ARG A 142 20.25 2.97 5.71
CA ARG A 142 21.57 3.23 6.29
C ARG A 142 22.70 2.66 5.44
N VAL A 143 22.54 1.42 4.95
CA VAL A 143 23.54 0.78 4.07
C VAL A 143 23.66 1.55 2.75
N TYR A 144 22.54 1.90 2.12
CA TYR A 144 22.52 2.66 0.88
C TYR A 144 23.13 4.05 1.06
N ALA A 145 22.76 4.78 2.12
CA ALA A 145 23.33 6.09 2.44
C ALA A 145 24.85 6.02 2.64
N ARG A 146 25.36 4.97 3.31
CA ARG A 146 26.80 4.74 3.42
C ARG A 146 27.45 4.42 2.07
N ALA A 147 26.81 3.61 1.24
CA ALA A 147 27.34 3.22 -0.07
C ALA A 147 27.46 4.41 -1.03
N VAL A 148 26.44 5.27 -1.09
CA VAL A 148 26.44 6.48 -1.93
C VAL A 148 27.50 7.49 -1.46
N ARG A 149 27.82 7.53 -0.16
CA ARG A 149 28.85 8.42 0.40
C ARG A 149 30.27 7.88 0.28
N ARG A 150 30.45 6.58 0.06
CA ARG A 150 31.79 5.97 -0.11
C ARG A 150 32.35 6.28 -1.50
N LEU A 151 33.68 6.34 -1.60
CA LEU A 151 34.35 6.36 -2.90
C LEU A 151 34.24 4.99 -3.57
N PRO A 152 34.35 4.94 -4.92
CA PRO A 152 34.48 3.68 -5.65
C PRO A 152 35.54 2.76 -5.02
N PRO A 153 35.30 1.44 -4.98
CA PRO A 153 36.22 0.49 -4.38
C PRO A 153 37.58 0.51 -5.11
N LYS A 154 38.64 0.20 -4.35
CA LYS A 154 39.98 0.04 -4.93
C LYS A 154 39.97 -1.17 -5.89
N ALA A 155 40.72 -1.09 -6.98
CA ALA A 155 40.88 -2.23 -7.87
C ALA A 155 41.54 -3.41 -7.11
N PRO A 156 41.13 -4.66 -7.40
CA PRO A 156 41.80 -5.85 -6.88
C PRO A 156 43.27 -5.91 -7.32
N ARG A 157 44.15 -6.48 -6.49
CA ARG A 157 45.59 -6.61 -6.80
C ARG A 157 45.89 -7.52 -7.98
N HIS A 158 44.99 -8.44 -8.32
CA HIS A 158 45.14 -9.38 -9.44
C HIS A 158 43.93 -9.27 -10.37
N LEU A 159 43.96 -8.31 -11.29
CA LEU A 159 42.89 -8.08 -12.26
C LEU A 159 42.67 -9.29 -13.18
N SER A 160 43.72 -10.05 -13.46
CA SER A 160 43.68 -11.27 -14.28
C SER A 160 42.80 -12.40 -13.72
N ARG A 161 42.38 -12.33 -12.45
CA ARG A 161 41.45 -13.30 -11.85
C ARG A 161 39.98 -12.94 -12.08
N LEU A 162 39.69 -11.76 -12.64
CA LEU A 162 38.32 -11.35 -12.93
C LEU A 162 37.84 -12.01 -14.23
N THR A 163 36.58 -12.45 -14.25
CA THR A 163 35.96 -13.10 -15.43
C THR A 163 35.93 -12.19 -16.66
N ALA A 164 35.85 -10.88 -16.46
CA ALA A 164 35.92 -9.86 -17.50
C ALA A 164 37.23 -9.08 -17.36
N TYR A 165 38.33 -9.70 -17.79
CA TYR A 165 39.66 -9.11 -17.83
C TYR A 165 40.16 -9.07 -19.27
N ASP A 166 40.70 -7.93 -19.66
CA ASP A 166 41.32 -7.73 -20.98
C ASP A 166 42.50 -6.75 -20.82
N THR A 167 43.43 -6.76 -21.76
CA THR A 167 44.67 -5.95 -21.69
C THR A 167 45.04 -5.42 -23.06
N TRP A 168 45.42 -4.14 -23.08
CA TRP A 168 45.91 -3.45 -24.27
C TRP A 168 47.17 -2.66 -23.92
N THR A 169 48.01 -2.45 -24.94
CA THR A 169 49.22 -1.63 -24.84
C THR A 169 49.02 -0.32 -25.62
N THR A 170 49.61 0.76 -25.13
CA THR A 170 49.58 2.08 -25.78
C THR A 170 50.93 2.77 -25.60
N ASP A 171 51.31 3.61 -26.56
CA ASP A 171 52.50 4.45 -26.49
C ASP A 171 52.27 5.76 -25.71
N GLU A 172 51.02 6.01 -25.28
CA GLU A 172 50.67 7.20 -24.51
C GLU A 172 51.28 7.18 -23.09
N PRO A 173 51.72 8.33 -22.57
CA PRO A 173 52.10 8.48 -21.17
C PRO A 173 50.99 8.02 -20.21
N VAL A 174 51.36 7.43 -19.08
CA VAL A 174 50.44 6.81 -18.11
C VAL A 174 49.41 7.82 -17.57
N ASP A 175 49.82 9.06 -17.32
CA ASP A 175 48.98 10.16 -16.86
C ASP A 175 47.92 10.56 -17.91
N VAL A 176 48.31 10.62 -19.19
CA VAL A 176 47.40 10.89 -20.31
C VAL A 176 46.38 9.77 -20.48
N ALA A 177 46.83 8.52 -20.40
CA ALA A 177 45.95 7.34 -20.48
C ALA A 177 44.95 7.29 -19.31
N ALA A 178 45.40 7.59 -18.08
CA ALA A 178 44.55 7.62 -16.90
C ALA A 178 43.49 8.74 -16.95
N GLU A 179 43.85 9.93 -17.44
CA GLU A 179 42.89 11.04 -17.57
C GLU A 179 41.87 10.77 -18.69
N ARG A 180 42.28 10.15 -19.81
CA ARG A 180 41.35 9.69 -20.85
C ARG A 180 40.36 8.66 -20.30
N ALA A 181 40.84 7.65 -19.57
CA ALA A 181 39.99 6.66 -18.93
C ALA A 181 39.00 7.33 -17.96
N ARG A 182 39.47 8.28 -17.14
CA ARG A 182 38.63 9.06 -16.22
C ARG A 182 37.55 9.86 -16.97
N SER A 183 37.90 10.52 -18.07
CA SER A 183 36.97 11.31 -18.90
C SER A 183 35.88 10.42 -19.51
N LEU A 184 36.27 9.28 -20.12
CA LEU A 184 35.34 8.31 -20.69
C LEU A 184 34.39 7.73 -19.63
N LEU A 185 34.89 7.38 -18.46
CA LEU A 185 34.06 6.84 -17.38
C LEU A 185 33.12 7.90 -16.79
N ARG A 186 33.54 9.18 -16.74
CA ARG A 186 32.66 10.28 -16.35
C ARG A 186 31.58 10.58 -17.37
N SER A 187 31.87 10.53 -18.67
CA SER A 187 30.87 10.74 -19.72
C SER A 187 29.79 9.65 -19.70
N ALA A 188 30.16 8.43 -19.30
CA ALA A 188 29.23 7.33 -19.03
C ALA A 188 28.41 7.49 -17.72
N ARG A 189 28.55 8.61 -17.00
CA ARG A 189 27.93 8.91 -15.70
C ARG A 189 28.35 7.95 -14.58
N CYS A 190 29.58 7.44 -14.63
CA CYS A 190 30.13 6.65 -13.54
C CYS A 190 30.79 7.56 -12.49
N ARG A 191 30.76 7.11 -11.23
CA ARG A 191 31.58 7.74 -10.18
C ARG A 191 32.99 7.19 -10.33
N VAL A 192 33.97 8.07 -10.47
CA VAL A 192 35.35 7.69 -10.77
C VAL A 192 36.28 8.03 -9.60
N ARG A 193 37.20 7.13 -9.31
CA ARG A 193 38.31 7.30 -8.37
C ARG A 193 39.60 7.01 -9.12
N VAL A 194 40.56 7.93 -9.04
CA VAL A 194 41.93 7.74 -9.51
C VAL A 194 42.83 7.55 -8.29
N LEU A 195 43.77 6.62 -8.39
CA LEU A 195 44.80 6.32 -7.41
C LEU A 195 46.14 6.39 -8.12
N ASP A 196 46.89 7.46 -7.89
CA ASP A 196 48.16 7.74 -8.58
C ASP A 196 49.33 6.88 -8.05
N GLU A 197 49.13 6.19 -6.92
CA GLU A 197 50.10 5.26 -6.32
C GLU A 197 49.39 4.03 -5.73
N ALA A 198 49.03 3.07 -6.59
CA ALA A 198 48.57 1.77 -6.12
C ALA A 198 49.75 0.91 -5.63
N PRO A 199 49.52 -0.13 -4.81
CA PRO A 199 50.59 -1.03 -4.35
C PRO A 199 51.26 -1.70 -5.57
N GLY A 200 52.47 -1.25 -5.93
CA GLY A 200 53.18 -1.68 -7.14
C GLY A 200 53.71 -0.52 -8.01
N GLY A 201 53.30 0.72 -7.75
CA GLY A 201 53.68 1.90 -8.55
C GLY A 201 52.73 2.19 -9.72
N ASP A 202 51.64 1.42 -9.85
CA ASP A 202 50.67 1.56 -10.91
C ASP A 202 49.67 2.70 -10.65
N VAL A 203 49.21 3.35 -11.72
CA VAL A 203 48.07 4.27 -11.70
C VAL A 203 46.78 3.48 -11.92
N VAL A 204 45.83 3.58 -11.00
CA VAL A 204 44.58 2.81 -11.04
C VAL A 204 43.37 3.73 -11.14
N VAL A 205 42.54 3.49 -12.15
CA VAL A 205 41.24 4.16 -12.33
C VAL A 205 40.11 3.17 -12.03
N SER A 206 39.39 3.39 -10.94
CA SER A 206 38.19 2.63 -10.57
C SER A 206 36.93 3.43 -10.86
N ALA A 207 35.88 2.79 -11.37
CA ALA A 207 34.58 3.42 -11.55
C ALA A 207 33.41 2.51 -11.19
N GLU A 208 32.31 3.11 -10.73
CA GLU A 208 31.08 2.40 -10.38
C GLU A 208 29.83 3.14 -10.87
N LYS A 209 28.76 2.39 -11.15
CA LYS A 209 27.42 2.86 -11.53
C LYS A 209 26.38 1.86 -11.02
N GLY A 210 25.10 2.25 -11.00
CA GLY A 210 23.99 1.33 -10.69
C GLY A 210 23.17 1.66 -9.44
N TYR A 211 23.44 2.78 -8.78
CA TYR A 211 22.71 3.21 -7.57
C TYR A 211 21.20 3.45 -7.79
N LEU A 212 20.78 3.78 -9.02
CA LEU A 212 19.39 4.13 -9.31
C LEU A 212 18.42 2.95 -9.10
N ARG A 213 18.84 1.72 -9.41
CA ARG A 213 18.02 0.51 -9.21
C ARG A 213 17.66 0.34 -7.73
N GLU A 214 18.66 0.50 -6.88
CA GLU A 214 18.50 0.36 -5.43
C GLU A 214 17.73 1.55 -4.84
N ALA A 215 18.01 2.77 -5.28
CA ALA A 215 17.27 3.97 -4.91
C ALA A 215 15.78 3.87 -5.25
N GLY A 216 15.44 3.45 -6.46
CA GLY A 216 14.06 3.33 -6.91
C GLY A 216 13.26 2.34 -6.06
N ASN A 217 13.86 1.17 -5.80
CA ASN A 217 13.24 0.19 -4.90
C ASN A 217 13.04 0.77 -3.49
N LEU A 218 14.03 1.47 -2.95
CA LEU A 218 13.95 2.07 -1.62
C LEU A 218 12.91 3.19 -1.55
N LEU A 219 12.85 4.04 -2.57
CA LEU A 219 11.88 5.12 -2.72
C LEU A 219 10.45 4.58 -2.75
N PHE A 220 10.21 3.49 -3.51
CA PHE A 220 8.90 2.84 -3.53
C PHE A 220 8.46 2.41 -2.13
N HIS A 221 9.33 1.73 -1.37
CA HIS A 221 9.00 1.31 -0.02
C HIS A 221 8.78 2.51 0.92
N CYS A 222 9.60 3.56 0.80
CA CYS A 222 9.42 4.81 1.55
C CYS A 222 8.05 5.46 1.25
N ALA A 223 7.64 5.48 -0.02
CA ALA A 223 6.36 6.03 -0.43
C ALA A 223 5.19 5.21 0.15
N VAL A 224 5.26 3.89 0.11
CA VAL A 224 4.27 3.00 0.74
C VAL A 224 4.16 3.29 2.24
N VAL A 225 5.30 3.37 2.95
CA VAL A 225 5.29 3.73 4.38
C VAL A 225 4.65 5.10 4.60
N ALA A 226 5.00 6.11 3.79
CA ALA A 226 4.45 7.45 3.92
C ALA A 226 2.92 7.47 3.73
N VAL A 227 2.39 6.75 2.74
CA VAL A 227 0.95 6.60 2.52
C VAL A 227 0.28 5.93 3.72
N LEU A 228 0.83 4.81 4.20
CA LEU A 228 0.27 4.09 5.35
C LEU A 228 0.30 4.95 6.63
N VAL A 229 1.37 5.72 6.86
CA VAL A 229 1.44 6.68 7.97
C VAL A 229 0.39 7.78 7.79
N GLY A 230 0.21 8.30 6.57
CA GLY A 230 -0.84 9.28 6.26
C GLY A 230 -2.24 8.75 6.59
N VAL A 231 -2.57 7.55 6.13
CA VAL A 231 -3.86 6.89 6.45
C VAL A 231 -4.04 6.71 7.95
N ALA A 232 -2.99 6.26 8.67
CA ALA A 232 -3.05 6.11 10.11
C ALA A 232 -3.29 7.47 10.80
N VAL A 233 -2.53 8.51 10.44
CA VAL A 233 -2.71 9.86 11.01
C VAL A 233 -4.10 10.41 10.72
N THR A 234 -4.61 10.29 9.50
CA THR A 234 -5.98 10.69 9.15
C THR A 234 -7.03 9.88 9.92
N GLY A 235 -6.81 8.58 10.14
CA GLY A 235 -7.72 7.77 10.96
C GLY A 235 -7.69 8.10 12.46
N LEU A 236 -6.55 8.57 12.99
CA LEU A 236 -6.43 8.98 14.38
C LEU A 236 -6.95 10.40 14.64
N LEU A 237 -6.63 11.34 13.74
CA LEU A 237 -6.87 12.78 13.91
C LEU A 237 -8.01 13.33 13.04
N GLY A 238 -8.59 12.53 12.15
CA GLY A 238 -9.71 12.95 11.30
C GLY A 238 -11.04 12.43 11.84
N PHE A 239 -12.09 12.64 11.07
CA PHE A 239 -13.41 12.09 11.31
C PHE A 239 -14.03 11.64 9.99
N LYS A 240 -15.03 10.77 10.08
CA LYS A 240 -15.93 10.44 8.97
C LYS A 240 -17.35 10.61 9.48
N GLY A 241 -18.21 11.24 8.68
CA GLY A 241 -19.63 11.30 8.96
C GLY A 241 -20.46 11.13 7.69
N SER A 242 -21.69 10.70 7.86
CA SER A 242 -22.70 10.64 6.79
C SER A 242 -24.00 11.29 7.27
N ALA A 243 -24.66 11.99 6.36
CA ALA A 243 -25.94 12.65 6.62
C ALA A 243 -26.80 12.61 5.36
N SER A 244 -28.09 12.32 5.52
CA SER A 244 -29.09 12.34 4.47
C SER A 244 -29.73 13.72 4.41
N VAL A 245 -29.37 14.53 3.42
CA VAL A 245 -29.86 15.91 3.29
C VAL A 245 -30.95 15.96 2.22
N ILE A 246 -32.13 16.48 2.58
CA ILE A 246 -33.28 16.61 1.68
C ILE A 246 -33.10 17.87 0.82
N ALA A 247 -33.38 17.78 -0.47
CA ALA A 247 -33.40 18.96 -1.34
C ALA A 247 -34.35 20.05 -0.79
N GLY A 248 -33.88 21.29 -0.79
CA GLY A 248 -34.48 22.44 -0.13
C GLY A 248 -34.19 22.54 1.38
N GLN A 249 -33.31 21.70 1.94
CA GLN A 249 -32.87 21.77 3.35
C GLN A 249 -31.36 21.99 3.45
N GLY A 250 -30.97 22.59 4.59
CA GLY A 250 -29.58 22.88 4.93
C GLY A 250 -28.94 21.77 5.77
N PHE A 251 -27.63 21.64 5.64
CA PHE A 251 -26.75 20.88 6.49
C PHE A 251 -25.71 21.81 7.10
N SER A 252 -25.44 21.66 8.39
CA SER A 252 -24.37 22.36 9.10
C SER A 252 -23.38 21.35 9.66
N ASN A 253 -22.08 21.60 9.49
CA ASN A 253 -21.02 20.70 9.98
C ASN A 253 -20.93 20.68 11.51
N THR A 254 -21.88 20.00 12.15
CA THR A 254 -22.03 19.85 13.58
C THR A 254 -22.40 18.40 13.88
N VAL A 255 -21.91 17.84 14.98
CA VAL A 255 -22.09 16.41 15.31
C VAL A 255 -23.57 15.98 15.27
N ILE A 256 -24.48 16.85 15.71
CA ILE A 256 -25.93 16.58 15.78
C ILE A 256 -26.64 16.50 14.41
N GLN A 257 -26.01 16.99 13.35
CA GLN A 257 -26.56 16.96 11.98
C GLN A 257 -26.14 15.71 11.20
N TYR A 258 -25.26 14.88 11.77
CA TYR A 258 -24.83 13.63 11.16
C TYR A 258 -25.75 12.47 11.59
N ASP A 259 -26.15 11.64 10.63
CA ASP A 259 -26.85 10.37 10.90
C ASP A 259 -25.90 9.36 11.54
N GLU A 260 -24.65 9.34 11.05
CA GLU A 260 -23.54 8.57 11.61
C GLU A 260 -22.30 9.47 11.70
N PHE A 261 -21.62 9.43 12.85
CA PHE A 261 -20.40 10.19 13.08
C PHE A 261 -19.36 9.29 13.75
N THR A 262 -18.25 9.05 13.06
CA THR A 262 -17.11 8.27 13.56
C THR A 262 -15.89 9.19 13.69
N PRO A 263 -15.60 9.70 14.91
CA PRO A 263 -14.37 10.44 15.15
C PRO A 263 -13.17 9.49 15.24
N GLY A 264 -12.01 10.00 14.84
CA GLY A 264 -10.74 9.35 15.13
C GLY A 264 -10.47 9.31 16.64
N ALA A 265 -9.65 8.36 17.09
CA ALA A 265 -9.37 8.12 18.51
C ALA A 265 -8.75 9.34 19.25
N SER A 266 -8.24 10.33 18.52
CA SER A 266 -7.67 11.57 19.07
C SER A 266 -8.26 12.81 18.41
N PHE A 267 -9.44 12.71 17.81
CA PHE A 267 -10.15 13.83 17.23
C PHE A 267 -10.92 14.62 18.30
N ASP A 268 -10.90 15.94 18.19
CA ASP A 268 -11.71 16.84 19.02
C ASP A 268 -12.91 17.31 18.20
N GLU A 269 -14.13 16.96 18.63
CA GLU A 269 -15.37 17.35 17.95
C GLU A 269 -15.58 18.86 17.91
N ALA A 270 -15.00 19.61 18.86
CA ALA A 270 -15.06 21.07 18.84
C ALA A 270 -14.19 21.69 17.72
N ALA A 271 -13.30 20.90 17.10
CA ALA A 271 -12.45 21.33 16.00
C ALA A 271 -13.12 21.18 14.62
N LEU A 272 -14.41 20.84 14.56
CA LEU A 272 -15.17 20.81 13.31
C LEU A 272 -15.22 22.20 12.66
N SER A 273 -14.81 22.28 11.40
CA SER A 273 -14.88 23.50 10.61
C SER A 273 -16.33 23.98 10.46
N PRO A 274 -16.66 25.23 10.81
CA PRO A 274 -18.04 25.70 10.91
C PRO A 274 -18.63 26.13 9.55
N PHE A 275 -18.72 25.20 8.59
CA PHE A 275 -19.39 25.44 7.31
C PHE A 275 -20.82 24.90 7.29
N ASN A 276 -21.62 25.43 6.37
CA ASN A 276 -22.94 24.90 6.06
C ASN A 276 -23.18 24.92 4.55
N PHE A 277 -24.11 24.09 4.08
CA PHE A 277 -24.60 24.14 2.72
C PHE A 277 -26.08 23.81 2.67
N THR A 278 -26.79 24.39 1.71
CA THR A 278 -28.15 23.98 1.34
C THR A 278 -28.09 23.17 0.07
N VAL A 279 -28.82 22.07 0.01
CA VAL A 279 -29.06 21.36 -1.25
C VAL A 279 -30.21 22.08 -1.94
N ASP A 280 -29.93 22.86 -2.96
CA ASP A 280 -30.96 23.65 -3.66
C ASP A 280 -31.83 22.75 -4.53
N ASP A 281 -31.19 21.85 -5.28
CA ASP A 281 -31.83 20.79 -6.04
C ASP A 281 -30.93 19.55 -6.16
N PHE A 282 -31.51 18.48 -6.68
CA PHE A 282 -30.79 17.24 -6.98
C PHE A 282 -31.36 16.66 -8.27
N ASP A 283 -30.50 16.52 -9.28
CA ASP A 283 -30.84 16.03 -10.60
C ASP A 283 -30.09 14.73 -10.91
N VAL A 284 -30.79 13.80 -11.56
CA VAL A 284 -30.22 12.56 -12.06
C VAL A 284 -30.45 12.50 -13.57
N ARG A 285 -29.36 12.46 -14.33
CA ARG A 285 -29.44 12.24 -15.77
C ARG A 285 -29.47 10.76 -16.05
N TRP A 286 -30.42 10.33 -16.87
CA TRP A 286 -30.62 8.93 -17.25
C TRP A 286 -30.27 8.73 -18.72
N GLU A 287 -29.63 7.61 -19.03
CA GLU A 287 -29.46 7.16 -20.41
C GLU A 287 -30.84 6.89 -21.02
N ARG A 288 -31.13 7.55 -22.14
CA ARG A 288 -32.44 7.48 -22.80
C ARG A 288 -32.44 6.54 -24.00
N GLU A 289 -31.27 6.19 -24.53
CA GLU A 289 -31.12 5.45 -25.77
C GLU A 289 -30.15 4.26 -25.65
N GLY A 290 -30.20 3.37 -26.64
CA GLY A 290 -29.30 2.21 -26.71
C GLY A 290 -29.53 1.14 -25.64
N ALA A 291 -28.55 0.24 -25.49
CA ALA A 291 -28.62 -0.89 -24.57
C ALA A 291 -28.61 -0.50 -23.08
N GLY A 292 -28.13 0.71 -22.76
CA GLY A 292 -28.07 1.26 -21.40
C GLY A 292 -29.30 2.06 -20.98
N ARG A 293 -30.37 2.06 -21.78
CA ARG A 293 -31.57 2.87 -21.50
C ARG A 293 -32.13 2.56 -20.09
N GLY A 294 -32.32 3.62 -19.30
CA GLY A 294 -32.80 3.53 -17.92
C GLY A 294 -31.70 3.38 -16.88
N THR A 295 -30.43 3.41 -17.26
CA THR A 295 -29.30 3.49 -16.32
C THR A 295 -28.97 4.96 -16.02
N PRO A 296 -28.71 5.32 -14.75
CA PRO A 296 -28.29 6.69 -14.42
C PRO A 296 -26.84 6.91 -14.89
N ILE A 297 -26.57 8.10 -15.42
CA ILE A 297 -25.26 8.47 -15.98
C ILE A 297 -24.62 9.67 -15.30
N GLU A 298 -25.41 10.58 -14.71
CA GLU A 298 -24.92 11.70 -13.91
C GLU A 298 -25.81 11.93 -12.69
N PHE A 299 -25.18 12.37 -11.60
CA PHE A 299 -25.83 12.77 -10.37
C PHE A 299 -25.23 14.11 -9.96
N ASP A 300 -26.07 15.13 -9.95
CA ASP A 300 -25.67 16.52 -9.72
C ASP A 300 -26.50 17.08 -8.57
N ALA A 301 -25.84 17.60 -7.55
CA ALA A 301 -26.47 18.28 -6.42
C ALA A 301 -26.01 19.75 -6.43
N ASN A 302 -26.91 20.66 -6.77
CA ASN A 302 -26.61 22.09 -6.73
C ASN A 302 -26.68 22.57 -5.29
N LEU A 303 -25.57 23.13 -4.80
CA LEU A 303 -25.42 23.56 -3.42
C LEU A 303 -25.20 25.05 -3.30
N SER A 304 -25.86 25.67 -2.32
CA SER A 304 -25.51 26.98 -1.80
C SER A 304 -24.62 26.79 -0.56
N VAL A 305 -23.31 26.97 -0.72
CA VAL A 305 -22.30 26.70 0.32
C VAL A 305 -21.87 28.00 1.00
N THR A 306 -21.88 27.99 2.33
CA THR A 306 -21.30 29.05 3.17
C THR A 306 -20.06 28.49 3.87
N ASP A 307 -18.88 28.88 3.41
CA ASP A 307 -17.61 28.28 3.85
C ASP A 307 -17.28 28.58 5.33
N GLU A 308 -17.70 29.74 5.85
CA GLU A 308 -17.49 30.17 7.24
C GLU A 308 -18.65 31.02 7.76
N PRO A 309 -18.87 31.14 9.09
CA PRO A 309 -19.95 31.95 9.65
C PRO A 309 -19.87 33.41 9.19
N GLY A 310 -20.92 33.89 8.53
CA GLY A 310 -21.00 35.26 8.00
C GLY A 310 -20.38 35.46 6.61
N ALA A 311 -19.81 34.42 6.00
CA ALA A 311 -19.37 34.46 4.61
C ALA A 311 -20.56 34.56 3.65
N THR A 312 -20.33 35.12 2.46
CA THR A 312 -21.33 35.13 1.39
C THR A 312 -21.47 33.73 0.78
N PRO A 313 -22.69 33.20 0.62
CA PRO A 313 -22.90 31.89 -0.02
C PRO A 313 -22.36 31.87 -1.45
N ARG A 314 -21.78 30.73 -1.84
CA ARG A 314 -21.38 30.45 -3.22
C ARG A 314 -22.09 29.21 -3.75
N GLU A 315 -22.40 29.23 -5.03
CA GLU A 315 -22.93 28.06 -5.71
C GLU A 315 -21.81 27.02 -5.90
N TYR A 316 -22.17 25.74 -5.76
CA TYR A 316 -21.28 24.62 -6.02
C TYR A 316 -22.06 23.43 -6.55
N ASP A 317 -21.63 22.92 -7.70
CA ASP A 317 -22.16 21.71 -8.32
C ASP A 317 -21.42 20.47 -7.80
N LEU A 318 -22.03 19.79 -6.81
CA LEU A 318 -21.48 18.58 -6.20
C LEU A 318 -21.81 17.35 -7.06
N ARG A 319 -20.76 16.68 -7.54
CA ARG A 319 -20.87 15.53 -8.45
C ARG A 319 -20.06 14.33 -7.98
N VAL A 320 -20.37 13.15 -8.51
CA VAL A 320 -19.59 11.93 -8.26
C VAL A 320 -18.12 12.15 -8.64
N ASN A 321 -17.18 11.78 -7.76
CA ASN A 321 -15.74 12.03 -7.88
C ASN A 321 -15.29 13.51 -7.90
N HIS A 322 -16.21 14.46 -7.72
CA HIS A 322 -15.92 15.89 -7.60
C HIS A 322 -16.44 16.41 -6.26
N PRO A 323 -15.74 16.12 -5.15
CA PRO A 323 -16.19 16.48 -3.82
C PRO A 323 -16.08 17.98 -3.55
N LEU A 324 -17.06 18.50 -2.81
CA LEU A 324 -16.97 19.80 -2.18
C LEU A 324 -15.86 19.76 -1.13
N LYS A 325 -14.95 20.73 -1.16
CA LYS A 325 -13.87 20.89 -0.18
C LYS A 325 -14.01 22.20 0.55
N VAL A 326 -14.15 22.15 1.87
CA VAL A 326 -14.26 23.33 2.74
C VAL A 326 -13.40 23.09 3.97
N ASP A 327 -12.42 23.98 4.19
CA ASP A 327 -11.52 23.98 5.36
C ASP A 327 -10.99 22.57 5.75
N GLY A 328 -10.39 21.87 4.78
CA GLY A 328 -9.84 20.53 4.99
C GLY A 328 -10.87 19.38 5.06
N THR A 329 -12.17 19.69 5.13
CA THR A 329 -13.26 18.71 5.05
C THR A 329 -13.66 18.47 3.59
N SER A 330 -13.86 17.20 3.22
CA SER A 330 -14.35 16.83 1.88
C SER A 330 -15.73 16.18 2.00
N VAL A 331 -16.72 16.74 1.31
CA VAL A 331 -18.09 16.23 1.24
C VAL A 331 -18.27 15.52 -0.10
N PHE A 332 -18.69 14.26 -0.05
CA PHE A 332 -18.89 13.41 -1.22
C PHE A 332 -20.38 13.08 -1.37
N LEU A 333 -20.85 13.04 -2.60
CA LEU A 333 -22.13 12.43 -2.93
C LEU A 333 -21.95 10.90 -2.96
N VAL A 334 -22.43 10.22 -1.92
CA VAL A 334 -22.27 8.76 -1.75
C VAL A 334 -23.51 7.97 -2.19
N GLY A 335 -24.68 8.58 -2.08
CA GLY A 335 -25.95 7.94 -2.43
C GLY A 335 -27.08 8.97 -2.54
N HIS A 336 -28.24 8.51 -3.00
CA HIS A 336 -29.46 9.30 -3.08
C HIS A 336 -30.68 8.41 -2.88
N GLY A 337 -31.80 9.02 -2.54
CA GLY A 337 -33.07 8.34 -2.33
C GLY A 337 -34.24 9.31 -2.45
N TYR A 338 -35.44 8.81 -2.22
CA TYR A 338 -36.64 9.61 -2.30
C TYR A 338 -37.04 10.16 -0.93
N ALA A 339 -37.48 11.40 -0.90
CA ALA A 339 -38.06 12.03 0.29
C ALA A 339 -39.48 12.55 -0.01
N PRO A 340 -40.47 11.65 -0.21
CA PRO A 340 -41.83 12.06 -0.57
C PRO A 340 -42.45 12.96 0.51
N ARG A 341 -43.24 13.95 0.08
CA ARG A 341 -44.06 14.76 0.97
C ARG A 341 -45.28 13.95 1.39
N VAL A 342 -45.30 13.52 2.65
CA VAL A 342 -46.42 12.78 3.23
C VAL A 342 -47.29 13.74 4.02
N THR A 343 -48.60 13.70 3.80
CA THR A 343 -49.59 14.42 4.62
C THR A 343 -50.49 13.41 5.32
N VAL A 344 -50.43 13.37 6.65
CA VAL A 344 -51.28 12.53 7.51
C VAL A 344 -52.41 13.39 8.04
N ARG A 345 -53.66 12.91 7.94
CA ARG A 345 -54.84 13.56 8.50
C ARG A 345 -55.42 12.73 9.63
N ASP A 346 -55.91 13.41 10.68
CA ASP A 346 -56.60 12.77 11.81
C ASP A 346 -58.01 12.28 11.41
N GLY A 347 -58.70 11.60 12.34
CA GLY A 347 -60.07 11.11 12.12
C GLY A 347 -61.11 12.20 11.87
N ASN A 348 -60.77 13.47 12.12
CA ASN A 348 -61.62 14.64 11.86
C ASN A 348 -61.24 15.36 10.55
N GLY A 349 -60.23 14.87 9.82
CA GLY A 349 -59.74 15.45 8.57
C GLY A 349 -58.70 16.57 8.73
N ASN A 350 -58.30 16.92 9.95
CA ASN A 350 -57.24 17.92 10.20
C ASN A 350 -55.87 17.35 9.88
N VAL A 351 -54.94 18.18 9.43
CA VAL A 351 -53.56 17.75 9.15
C VAL A 351 -52.83 17.52 10.47
N ALA A 352 -52.46 16.27 10.73
CA ALA A 352 -51.66 15.86 11.89
C ALA A 352 -50.15 15.98 11.59
N PHE A 353 -49.75 15.70 10.35
CA PHE A 353 -48.37 15.83 9.89
C PHE A 353 -48.35 16.19 8.41
N SER A 354 -47.42 17.04 7.96
CA SER A 354 -47.18 17.30 6.54
C SER A 354 -45.74 17.72 6.30
N GLY A 355 -44.96 16.87 5.65
CA GLY A 355 -43.54 17.13 5.42
C GLY A 355 -42.86 16.06 4.58
N PRO A 356 -41.63 16.30 4.11
CA PRO A 356 -40.83 15.26 3.47
C PRO A 356 -40.47 14.20 4.51
N VAL A 357 -40.53 12.92 4.12
CA VAL A 357 -40.10 11.79 4.93
C VAL A 357 -39.05 11.03 4.13
N VAL A 358 -37.88 10.77 4.72
CA VAL A 358 -36.79 10.06 4.03
C VAL A 358 -37.14 8.57 3.88
N PHE A 359 -37.03 8.07 2.65
CA PHE A 359 -37.19 6.66 2.33
C PHE A 359 -35.83 6.11 1.86
N LEU A 360 -35.24 5.22 2.66
CA LEU A 360 -33.92 4.67 2.39
C LEU A 360 -33.98 3.57 1.32
N PRO A 361 -33.23 3.69 0.21
CA PRO A 361 -33.20 2.67 -0.84
C PRO A 361 -32.60 1.36 -0.31
N GLN A 362 -33.14 0.25 -0.79
CA GLN A 362 -32.74 -1.11 -0.40
C GLN A 362 -31.87 -1.78 -1.47
N ASP A 363 -32.00 -1.35 -2.71
CA ASP A 363 -31.27 -1.87 -3.86
C ASP A 363 -31.11 -0.82 -4.96
N GLY A 364 -30.43 -1.21 -6.04
CA GLY A 364 -30.22 -0.34 -7.20
C GLY A 364 -31.48 -0.03 -8.02
N SER A 365 -32.65 -0.60 -7.67
CA SER A 365 -33.94 -0.23 -8.27
C SER A 365 -34.64 0.90 -7.52
N PHE A 366 -34.05 1.38 -6.41
CA PHE A 366 -34.60 2.41 -5.53
C PHE A 366 -35.94 2.03 -4.90
N VAL A 367 -36.20 0.73 -4.72
CA VAL A 367 -37.22 0.29 -3.77
C VAL A 367 -36.75 0.76 -2.39
N SER A 368 -37.58 1.57 -1.74
CA SER A 368 -37.20 2.21 -0.48
C SER A 368 -38.23 1.97 0.62
N TYR A 369 -37.77 1.84 1.86
CA TYR A 369 -38.62 1.82 3.04
C TYR A 369 -38.47 3.13 3.81
N GLY A 370 -39.61 3.62 4.32
CA GLY A 370 -39.68 4.80 5.17
C GLY A 370 -40.66 4.56 6.30
N VAL A 371 -40.41 5.17 7.45
CA VAL A 371 -41.31 5.12 8.61
C VAL A 371 -41.92 6.49 8.82
N VAL A 372 -43.23 6.58 8.75
CA VAL A 372 -44.00 7.77 9.13
C VAL A 372 -44.43 7.57 10.58
N LYS A 373 -43.93 8.42 11.49
CA LYS A 373 -44.23 8.36 12.92
C LYS A 373 -45.24 9.44 13.32
#